data_AF-A0A3B8L5F4-F1
#
_entry.id   AF-A0A3B8L5F4-F1
#
_cell.length_a   1.000
_cell.length_b   1.000
_cell.length_c   1.000
_cell.angle_alpha   90.00
_cell.angle_beta   90.00
_cell.angle_gamma   90.00
#
_symmetry.space_group_name_H-M   'P 1'
#
loop_
_entity.id
_entity.type
_entity.pdbx_description
1 polymer ?
#
loop_
_entity_poly.entity_id
_entity_poly.type
_entity_poly.pdbx_seq_one_letter_code
_entity_poly.pdbx_strand_id
1 'polypeptide(L)'
;MVPELLCDGPPDAERTIVLAHGAGRGWDSPSLVAIAEGVARAGHQVVRFEFPYMVRRREDGTRRPPDRQPVLLETWRAVIDALGPDGLVIGGKSMG
;
A
#
# COMPACT_ATOMS: atom_id res chain seq x y z
N MET A 1 9.26 7.65 8.30
CA MET A 1 7.90 8.15 8.62
C MET A 1 6.90 7.15 8.05
N VAL A 2 5.87 6.77 8.80
CA VAL A 2 4.83 5.86 8.30
C VAL A 2 3.96 6.62 7.30
N PRO A 3 3.73 6.10 6.08
CA PRO A 3 2.84 6.74 5.12
C PRO A 3 1.38 6.70 5.60
N GLU A 4 0.50 7.46 4.94
CA GLU A 4 -0.94 7.31 5.12
C GLU A 4 -1.37 5.88 4.73
N LEU A 5 -2.24 5.29 5.55
CA LEU A 5 -2.77 3.95 5.36
C LEU A 5 -4.26 4.02 5.03
N LEU A 6 -4.63 3.49 3.87
CA LEU A 6 -6.01 3.34 3.45
C LEU A 6 -6.46 1.90 3.75
N CYS A 7 -7.47 1.76 4.60
CA CYS A 7 -7.97 0.46 5.03
C CYS A 7 -9.31 0.11 4.36
N ASP A 8 -9.44 -1.15 3.92
CA ASP A 8 -10.69 -1.76 3.47
C ASP A 8 -10.98 -3.03 4.28
N GLY A 9 -12.26 -3.40 4.42
CA GLY A 9 -12.67 -4.61 5.13
C GLY A 9 -12.80 -4.44 6.65
N PRO A 10 -13.01 -5.55 7.38
CA PRO A 10 -13.21 -5.50 8.83
C PRO A 10 -11.88 -5.23 9.56
N PRO A 11 -11.84 -4.27 10.51
CA PRO A 11 -10.61 -3.88 11.20
C PRO A 11 -10.03 -4.97 12.10
N ASP A 12 -10.89 -5.87 12.59
CA ASP A 12 -10.52 -6.97 13.50
C ASP A 12 -10.33 -8.31 12.76
N ALA A 13 -10.02 -8.27 11.46
CA ALA A 13 -9.77 -9.48 10.69
C ALA A 13 -8.53 -10.23 11.22
N GLU A 14 -8.57 -11.57 11.20
CA GLU A 14 -7.41 -12.41 11.56
C GLU A 14 -6.19 -12.13 10.67
N ARG A 15 -6.41 -11.65 9.44
CA ARG A 15 -5.35 -11.35 8.47
C ARG A 15 -5.46 -9.92 7.97
N THR A 16 -4.29 -9.26 7.93
CA THR A 16 -4.10 -7.96 7.29
C THR A 16 -3.23 -8.15 6.05
N ILE A 17 -3.76 -7.79 4.89
CA ILE A 17 -3.05 -7.85 3.61
C ILE A 17 -2.64 -6.44 3.21
N VAL A 18 -1.34 -6.17 3.15
CA VAL A 18 -0.82 -4.88 2.71
C VAL A 18 -0.48 -4.93 1.23
N LEU A 19 -1.00 -3.97 0.45
CA LEU A 19 -0.84 -3.91 -1.00
C LEU A 19 -0.20 -2.59 -1.44
N ALA A 20 1.01 -2.66 -1.99
CA ALA A 20 1.68 -1.51 -2.61
C ALA A 20 1.29 -1.33 -4.09
N HIS A 21 1.25 -0.07 -4.51
CA HIS A 21 1.00 0.29 -5.89
C HIS A 21 2.24 0.11 -6.79
N GLY A 22 2.03 0.04 -8.11
CA GLY A 22 3.12 0.01 -9.08
C GLY A 22 3.64 1.40 -9.46
N ALA A 23 4.66 1.46 -10.31
CA ALA A 23 5.36 2.72 -10.65
C ALA A 23 4.44 3.86 -11.16
N GLY A 24 3.41 3.54 -11.96
CA GLY A 24 2.68 4.55 -12.75
C GLY A 24 1.41 5.14 -12.13
N ARG A 25 0.77 4.43 -11.18
CA ARG A 25 -0.49 4.85 -10.55
C ARG A 25 -0.43 4.52 -9.07
N GLY A 26 -1.11 5.34 -8.27
CA GLY A 26 -1.17 5.20 -6.82
C GLY A 26 -2.08 4.08 -6.35
N TRP A 27 -2.44 4.15 -5.07
CA TRP A 27 -3.26 3.14 -4.40
C TRP A 27 -4.70 3.00 -4.94
N ASP A 28 -5.14 3.96 -5.75
CA ASP A 28 -6.44 4.13 -6.39
C ASP A 28 -6.44 3.59 -7.84
N SER A 29 -5.36 2.91 -8.25
CA SER A 29 -5.35 2.26 -9.54
C SER A 29 -6.48 1.21 -9.62
N PRO A 30 -7.26 1.16 -10.72
CA PRO A 30 -8.43 0.28 -10.80
C PRO A 30 -8.13 -1.19 -10.51
N SER A 31 -6.97 -1.69 -10.94
CA SER A 31 -6.54 -3.06 -10.64
C SER A 31 -6.29 -3.31 -9.15
N LEU A 32 -5.70 -2.33 -8.45
CA LEU A 32 -5.39 -2.49 -7.03
C LEU A 32 -6.66 -2.35 -6.18
N VAL A 33 -7.53 -1.40 -6.55
CA VAL A 33 -8.87 -1.23 -5.94
C VAL A 33 -9.69 -2.52 -6.07
N ALA A 34 -9.77 -3.09 -7.27
CA ALA A 34 -10.53 -4.33 -7.49
C ALA A 34 -10.00 -5.51 -6.66
N ILE A 35 -8.67 -5.62 -6.50
CA ILE A 35 -8.07 -6.65 -5.63
C ILE A 35 -8.43 -6.36 -4.17
N ALA A 36 -8.26 -5.13 -3.70
CA ALA A 36 -8.56 -4.74 -2.32
C ALA A 36 -10.02 -5.01 -1.96
N GLU A 37 -10.97 -4.60 -2.79
CA GLU A 37 -12.40 -4.86 -2.60
C GLU A 37 -12.74 -6.35 -2.65
N GLY A 38 -12.07 -7.13 -3.50
CA GLY A 38 -12.23 -8.58 -3.56
C GLY A 38 -11.78 -9.27 -2.27
N VAL A 39 -10.58 -8.91 -1.79
CA VAL A 39 -10.00 -9.48 -0.57
C VAL A 39 -10.78 -9.02 0.68
N ALA A 40 -11.20 -7.76 0.73
CA ALA A 40 -12.04 -7.23 1.80
C ALA A 40 -13.38 -7.97 1.89
N ARG A 41 -14.04 -8.23 0.75
CA ARG A 41 -15.28 -9.02 0.70
C ARG A 41 -15.09 -10.48 1.15
N ALA A 42 -13.87 -11.01 1.07
CA ALA A 42 -13.54 -12.34 1.60
C ALA A 42 -13.32 -12.34 3.13
N GLY A 43 -13.50 -11.20 3.82
CA GLY A 43 -13.43 -11.09 5.27
C GLY A 43 -12.04 -10.77 5.82
N HIS A 44 -11.11 -10.34 4.96
CA HIS A 44 -9.79 -9.91 5.40
C HIS A 44 -9.65 -8.38 5.44
N GLN A 45 -8.79 -7.86 6.31
CA GLN A 45 -8.42 -6.45 6.26
C GLN A 45 -7.42 -6.24 5.12
N VAL A 46 -7.61 -5.19 4.34
CA VAL A 46 -6.64 -4.76 3.33
C VAL A 46 -6.13 -3.38 3.69
N VAL A 47 -4.82 -3.20 3.64
CA VAL A 47 -4.15 -1.90 3.83
C VAL A 47 -3.43 -1.54 2.55
N ARG A 48 -3.64 -0.32 2.07
CA ARG A 48 -2.92 0.25 0.92
C ARG A 48 -2.20 1.51 1.36
N PHE A 49 -1.06 1.79 0.75
CA PHE A 49 -0.28 3.01 1.01
C PHE A 49 0.36 3.53 -0.27
N GLU A 50 0.92 4.73 -0.21
CA GLU A 50 1.69 5.32 -1.30
C GLU A 50 3.15 5.53 -0.93
N PHE A 51 4.04 5.22 -1.89
CA PHE A 51 5.45 5.57 -1.76
C PHE A 51 5.64 7.10 -1.84
N PRO A 52 6.73 7.64 -1.26
CA PRO A 52 6.93 9.10 -1.17
C PRO A 52 6.82 9.85 -2.50
N TYR A 53 7.34 9.30 -3.60
CA TYR A 53 7.22 9.94 -4.91
C TYR A 53 5.77 10.07 -5.40
N MET A 54 4.87 9.15 -5.03
CA MET A 54 3.47 9.19 -5.41
C MET A 54 2.70 10.18 -4.54
N VAL A 55 2.99 10.23 -3.24
CA VAL A 55 2.47 11.26 -2.33
C VAL A 55 2.81 12.66 -2.86
N ARG A 56 4.09 12.92 -3.13
CA ARG A 56 4.52 14.21 -3.71
C ARG A 56 3.84 14.51 -5.03
N ARG A 57 3.64 13.49 -5.89
CA ARG A 57 2.92 13.65 -7.16
C ARG A 57 1.46 14.06 -6.95
N ARG A 58 0.78 13.60 -5.88
CA ARG A 58 -0.58 14.07 -5.55
C ARG A 58 -0.57 15.52 -5.08
N GLU A 59 0.42 15.90 -4.29
CA GLU A 59 0.53 17.24 -3.70
C GLU A 59 0.75 18.33 -4.76
N ASP A 60 1.61 18.09 -5.75
CA ASP A 60 1.99 19.11 -6.74
C ASP A 60 1.62 18.78 -8.20
N GLY A 61 0.97 17.64 -8.45
CA GLY A 61 0.55 17.21 -9.78
C GLY A 61 1.70 16.83 -10.74
N THR A 62 2.96 16.89 -10.30
CA THR A 62 4.12 16.69 -11.16
C THR A 62 4.48 15.21 -11.28
N ARG A 63 4.57 14.73 -12.52
CA ARG A 63 4.97 13.34 -12.79
C ARG A 63 6.43 13.13 -12.42
N ARG A 64 6.69 12.09 -11.61
CA ARG A 64 8.03 11.71 -11.16
C ARG A 64 8.28 10.22 -11.43
N PRO A 65 9.55 9.82 -11.68
CA PRO A 65 9.93 8.42 -11.60
C PRO A 65 9.78 7.92 -10.14
N PRO A 66 9.71 6.60 -9.93
CA PRO A 66 9.79 6.03 -8.60
C PRO A 66 11.04 6.45 -7.83
N ASP A 67 10.93 6.52 -6.50
CA ASP A 67 12.11 6.65 -5.65
C ASP A 67 13.05 5.43 -5.82
N ARG A 68 14.32 5.59 -5.47
CA ARG A 68 15.28 4.48 -5.50
C ARG A 68 14.88 3.39 -4.50
N GLN A 69 15.29 2.15 -4.80
CA GLN A 69 15.00 0.97 -3.97
C GLN A 69 15.19 1.17 -2.45
N PRO A 70 16.25 1.85 -1.95
CA PRO A 70 16.40 2.05 -0.50
C PRO A 70 15.21 2.78 0.14
N VAL A 71 14.66 3.79 -0.53
CA VAL A 71 13.50 4.56 -0.04
C VAL A 71 12.23 3.71 -0.06
N LEU A 72 12.06 2.88 -1.10
CA LEU A 72 10.90 1.97 -1.20
C LEU A 72 10.94 0.93 -0.07
N LEU A 73 12.12 0.34 0.18
CA LEU A 73 12.32 -0.63 1.26
C LEU A 73 12.16 0.01 2.65
N GLU A 74 12.63 1.23 2.84
CA GLU A 74 12.42 1.97 4.09
C GLU A 74 10.92 2.24 4.34
N THR A 75 10.18 2.63 3.29
CA THR A 75 8.74 2.84 3.38
C THR A 75 8.02 1.55 3.78
N TRP A 76 8.37 0.43 3.14
CA TRP A 76 7.82 -0.88 3.48
C TRP A 76 8.09 -1.29 4.93
N ARG A 77 9.33 -1.12 5.40
CA ARG A 77 9.68 -1.40 6.80
C ARG A 77 8.84 -0.57 7.76
N ALA A 78 8.70 0.73 7.50
CA ALA A 78 7.86 1.60 8.32
C ALA A 78 6.40 1.14 8.38
N VAL A 79 5.84 0.66 7.27
CA VAL A 79 4.47 0.11 7.23
C VAL A 79 4.36 -1.20 8.00
N ILE A 80 5.31 -2.12 7.81
CA ILE A 80 5.34 -3.41 8.54
C ILE A 80 5.48 -3.18 10.04
N ASP A 81 6.38 -2.29 10.45
CA ASP A 81 6.60 -1.96 11.87
C ASP A 81 5.35 -1.33 12.50
N ALA A 82 4.59 -0.53 11.74
CA ALA A 82 3.36 0.10 12.22
C ALA A 82 2.18 -0.87 12.36
N LEU A 83 2.11 -1.90 11.50
CA LEU A 83 1.02 -2.88 11.50
C LEU A 83 1.30 -4.09 12.39
N GLY A 84 2.58 -4.40 12.63
CA GLY A 84 2.99 -5.58 13.38
C GLY A 84 3.00 -6.86 12.53
N PRO A 85 3.69 -7.92 12.99
CA PRO A 85 3.92 -9.13 12.18
C PRO A 85 2.76 -10.14 12.20
N ASP A 86 1.86 -10.06 13.17
CA ASP A 86 0.84 -11.08 13.40
C ASP A 86 -0.23 -11.06 12.31
N GLY A 87 -0.38 -12.18 11.60
CA GLY A 87 -1.36 -12.31 10.52
C GLY A 87 -1.09 -11.41 9.30
N LEU A 88 0.10 -10.81 9.20
CA LEU A 88 0.46 -9.89 8.14
C LEU A 88 0.88 -10.62 6.86
N VAL A 89 0.28 -10.22 5.72
CA VAL A 89 0.70 -10.64 4.38
C VAL A 89 1.02 -9.38 3.58
N ILE A 90 2.16 -9.34 2.90
CA ILE A 90 2.53 -8.21 2.05
C ILE A 90 2.54 -8.61 0.57
N GLY A 91 2.16 -7.68 -0.29
CA GLY A 91 2.22 -7.83 -1.73
C GLY A 91 2.18 -6.47 -2.43
N GLY A 92 2.41 -6.49 -3.73
CA GLY A 92 2.41 -5.26 -4.50
C GLY A 92 2.34 -5.49 -6.00
N LYS A 93 1.95 -4.45 -6.72
CA LYS A 93 1.88 -4.50 -8.17
C LYS A 93 3.25 -4.21 -8.78
N SER A 94 3.89 -5.25 -9.32
CA SER A 94 5.13 -5.18 -10.12
C SER A 94 6.32 -4.59 -9.36
N MET A 95 6.44 -3.27 -9.28
CA MET A 95 7.51 -2.59 -8.53
C MET A 95 7.22 -2.57 -7.02
N GLY A 96 5.93 -2.47 -6.66
CA GLY A 96 5.48 -2.33 -5.28
C GLY A 96 5.76 -3.57 -4.44
#